data_AF-A0A7S0GY61-F1
#
_entry.id   AF-A0A7S0GY61-F1
#
_cell.length_a   1.000
_cell.length_b   1.000
_cell.length_c   1.000
_cell.angle_alpha   90.00
_cell.angle_beta   90.00
_cell.angle_gamma   90.00
#
_symmetry.space_group_name_H-M   'P 1'
#
loop_
_entity.id
_entity.type
_entity.pdbx_description
1 polymer ?
#
loop_
_entity_poly.entity_id
_entity_poly.type
_entity_poly.pdbx_seq_one_letter_code
_entity_poly.pdbx_strand_id
1 'polypeptide(L)'
;DITDELPPIPKPVEKAKRGYELKPLLGVGREGNMDGIGTTSAFLTLPTDVAVGEDGNIYFAEPKKFRIRKVSRSLEVSNLAGLADVPGYHDGQGSDARFCIPNGIAVDVFGNVYVADTYNQRIRKIDYFGEVTTIAGTGKIDGNR
;
A
#
# COMPACT_ATOMS: atom_id res chain seq x y z
N ASP A 1 -46.73 27.16 -51.64
CA ASP A 1 -46.18 27.41 -50.29
C ASP A 1 -45.35 26.25 -49.85
N ILE A 2 -44.03 26.43 -49.79
CA ILE A 2 -43.09 25.48 -49.22
C ILE A 2 -42.94 25.93 -47.76
N THR A 3 -43.59 25.24 -46.83
CA THR A 3 -43.36 25.45 -45.40
C THR A 3 -42.12 24.66 -45.01
N ASP A 4 -40.96 25.31 -45.05
CA ASP A 4 -39.71 24.80 -44.47
C ASP A 4 -39.89 24.71 -42.94
N GLU A 5 -40.35 23.57 -42.44
CA GLU A 5 -40.27 23.27 -41.02
C GLU A 5 -38.81 22.96 -40.67
N LEU A 6 -38.21 23.85 -39.88
CA LEU A 6 -36.87 23.66 -39.32
C LEU A 6 -36.81 22.31 -38.57
N PRO A 7 -35.74 21.51 -38.76
CA PRO A 7 -35.62 20.24 -38.06
C PRO A 7 -35.58 20.47 -36.54
N PRO A 8 -36.11 19.51 -35.75
CA PRO A 8 -36.21 19.66 -34.30
C PRO A 8 -34.84 19.85 -33.67
N ILE A 9 -34.73 20.85 -32.80
CA ILE A 9 -33.51 21.15 -32.04
C ILE A 9 -33.18 19.93 -31.16
N PRO A 10 -31.97 19.33 -31.25
CA PRO A 10 -31.58 18.24 -30.37
C PRO A 10 -31.67 18.67 -28.91
N LYS A 11 -32.34 17.88 -28.08
CA LYS A 11 -32.38 18.13 -26.62
C LYS A 11 -30.96 18.07 -26.06
N PRO A 12 -30.61 18.93 -25.08
CA PRO A 12 -29.29 18.89 -24.45
C PRO A 12 -29.00 17.50 -23.91
N VAL A 13 -27.87 16.91 -24.31
CA VAL A 13 -27.42 15.63 -23.75
C VAL A 13 -26.96 15.90 -22.32
N GLU A 14 -27.75 15.43 -21.34
CA GLU A 14 -27.37 15.47 -19.94
C GLU A 14 -26.14 14.58 -19.76
N LYS A 15 -24.94 15.17 -19.62
CA LYS A 15 -23.74 14.40 -19.28
C LYS A 15 -23.96 13.78 -17.91
N ALA A 16 -24.07 12.46 -17.86
CA ALA A 16 -24.15 11.73 -16.60
C ALA A 16 -22.99 12.15 -15.69
N LYS A 17 -23.30 12.82 -14.58
CA LYS A 17 -22.32 13.03 -13.50
C LYS A 17 -22.00 11.65 -12.94
N ARG A 18 -20.80 11.15 -13.23
CA ARG A 18 -20.31 9.90 -12.65
C ARG A 18 -20.15 10.12 -11.15
N GLY A 19 -21.16 9.72 -10.37
CA GLY A 19 -21.09 9.72 -8.92
C GLY A 19 -20.00 8.76 -8.48
N TYR A 20 -19.09 9.20 -7.62
CA TYR A 20 -18.11 8.32 -6.99
C TYR A 20 -18.74 7.75 -5.71
N GLU A 21 -18.85 6.42 -5.63
CA GLU A 21 -19.28 5.73 -4.42
C GLU A 21 -18.04 5.30 -3.63
N LEU A 22 -17.96 5.70 -2.36
CA LEU A 22 -16.89 5.26 -1.46
C LEU A 22 -17.30 3.94 -0.81
N LYS A 23 -16.54 2.86 -1.06
CA LYS A 23 -16.70 1.56 -0.40
C LYS A 23 -15.39 1.16 0.28
N PRO A 24 -15.43 0.67 1.53
CA PRO A 24 -14.26 0.06 2.13
C PRO A 24 -13.76 -1.09 1.25
N LEU A 25 -12.47 -1.08 0.95
CA LEU A 25 -11.83 -2.14 0.15
C LEU A 25 -11.18 -3.20 1.05
N LEU A 26 -10.66 -2.78 2.20
CA LEU A 26 -9.83 -3.58 3.09
C LEU A 26 -10.13 -3.25 4.55
N GLY A 27 -9.96 -4.25 5.42
CA GLY A 27 -10.08 -4.09 6.86
C GLY A 27 -11.51 -4.16 7.37
N VAL A 28 -11.66 -4.66 8.58
CA VAL A 28 -12.97 -4.80 9.27
C VAL A 28 -13.22 -3.70 10.32
N GLY A 29 -12.39 -2.65 10.34
CA GLY A 29 -12.46 -1.57 11.32
C GLY A 29 -12.02 -1.97 12.73
N ARG A 30 -11.26 -3.07 12.87
CA ARG A 30 -10.67 -3.52 14.13
C ARG A 30 -9.19 -3.81 13.93
N GLU A 31 -8.39 -3.50 14.95
CA GLU A 31 -6.98 -3.85 14.99
C GLU A 31 -6.79 -5.37 15.10
N GLY A 32 -5.69 -5.88 14.55
CA GLY A 32 -5.35 -7.30 14.61
C GLY A 32 -4.27 -7.67 13.60
N ASN A 33 -3.79 -8.90 13.70
CA ASN A 33 -2.68 -9.40 12.88
C ASN A 33 -3.13 -10.33 11.74
N MET A 34 -4.43 -10.66 11.65
CA MET A 34 -4.91 -11.71 10.74
C MET A 34 -4.78 -11.28 9.27
N ASP A 35 -4.22 -12.20 8.49
CA ASP A 35 -4.31 -12.21 7.03
C ASP A 35 -5.71 -12.64 6.61
N GLY A 36 -6.14 -12.27 5.41
CA GLY A 36 -7.52 -12.55 5.00
C GLY A 36 -7.94 -11.79 3.77
N ILE A 37 -9.23 -11.87 3.43
CA ILE A 37 -9.78 -11.25 2.22
C ILE A 37 -10.46 -9.94 2.60
N GLY A 38 -10.05 -8.86 1.96
CA GLY A 38 -10.81 -7.61 1.87
C GLY A 38 -11.28 -7.06 3.21
N THR A 39 -12.57 -6.72 3.25
CA THR A 39 -13.32 -6.27 4.43
C THR A 39 -14.00 -7.43 5.16
N THR A 40 -13.64 -8.68 4.88
CA THR A 40 -14.31 -9.86 5.44
C THR A 40 -13.51 -10.45 6.60
N SER A 41 -12.20 -10.57 6.48
CA SER A 41 -11.37 -11.25 7.50
C SER A 41 -10.01 -10.62 7.78
N ALA A 42 -9.51 -9.72 6.94
CA ALA A 42 -8.23 -9.07 7.20
C ALA A 42 -8.37 -8.00 8.30
N PHE A 43 -7.51 -8.07 9.30
CA PHE A 43 -7.37 -7.02 10.32
C PHE A 43 -6.16 -6.15 9.99
N LEU A 44 -6.35 -4.84 10.09
CA LEU A 44 -5.32 -3.85 9.84
C LEU A 44 -5.07 -3.05 11.12
N THR A 45 -3.82 -2.75 11.43
CA THR A 45 -3.42 -1.96 12.59
C THR A 45 -2.64 -0.74 12.13
N LEU A 46 -3.32 0.41 12.18
CA LEU A 46 -2.77 1.74 11.92
C LEU A 46 -1.93 1.82 10.62
N PRO A 47 -2.51 1.47 9.46
CA PRO A 47 -1.83 1.63 8.19
C PRO A 47 -1.57 3.11 7.91
N THR A 48 -0.41 3.46 7.35
CA THR A 48 0.00 4.87 7.15
C THR A 48 0.11 5.29 5.69
N ASP A 49 0.85 4.54 4.89
CA ASP A 49 1.04 4.82 3.46
C ASP A 49 0.65 3.61 2.60
N VAL A 50 0.33 3.88 1.33
CA VAL A 50 -0.07 2.88 0.36
C VAL A 50 0.50 3.17 -1.02
N ALA A 51 0.93 2.13 -1.72
CA ALA A 51 1.39 2.20 -3.11
C ALA A 51 0.79 1.08 -3.93
N VAL A 52 0.64 1.30 -5.24
CA VAL A 52 0.08 0.32 -6.18
C VAL A 52 1.14 -0.03 -7.21
N GLY A 53 1.40 -1.32 -7.40
CA GLY A 53 2.29 -1.80 -8.45
C GLY A 53 1.61 -1.83 -9.83
N GLU A 54 2.41 -1.89 -10.90
CA GLU A 54 1.95 -2.13 -12.28
C GLU A 54 1.16 -3.46 -12.39
N ASP A 55 1.50 -4.44 -11.55
CA ASP A 55 0.80 -5.71 -11.41
C ASP A 55 -0.56 -5.58 -10.69
N GLY A 56 -0.97 -4.37 -10.31
CA GLY A 56 -2.22 -4.04 -9.62
C GLY A 56 -2.29 -4.53 -8.16
N ASN A 57 -1.19 -5.00 -7.59
CA ASN A 57 -1.13 -5.30 -6.17
C ASN A 57 -0.98 -4.00 -5.38
N ILE A 58 -1.58 -3.97 -4.19
CA ILE A 58 -1.50 -2.83 -3.28
C ILE A 58 -0.54 -3.20 -2.14
N TYR A 59 0.30 -2.25 -1.75
CA TYR A 59 1.29 -2.42 -0.70
C TYR A 59 1.08 -1.33 0.34
N PHE A 60 1.09 -1.67 1.61
CA PHE A 60 0.91 -0.70 2.69
C PHE A 60 1.77 -0.99 3.90
N ALA A 61 2.14 0.05 4.63
CA ALA A 61 2.94 -0.05 5.83
C ALA A 61 2.05 -0.17 7.06
N GLU A 62 2.39 -1.07 7.99
CA GLU A 62 1.80 -1.13 9.32
C GLU A 62 2.87 -0.82 10.38
N PRO A 63 3.17 0.46 10.63
CA PRO A 63 4.28 0.87 11.49
C PRO A 63 4.21 0.27 12.89
N LYS A 64 3.00 0.17 13.45
CA LYS A 64 2.77 -0.40 14.79
C LYS A 64 2.87 -1.92 14.85
N LYS A 65 2.92 -2.57 13.69
CA LYS A 65 3.20 -3.99 13.54
C LYS A 65 4.56 -4.27 12.92
N PHE A 66 5.40 -3.26 12.68
CA PHE A 66 6.76 -3.42 12.18
C PHE A 66 6.85 -4.24 10.88
N ARG A 67 5.82 -4.14 10.03
CA ARG A 67 5.70 -4.96 8.82
C ARG A 67 5.15 -4.17 7.64
N ILE A 68 5.41 -4.70 6.46
CA ILE A 68 4.83 -4.28 5.18
C ILE A 68 3.90 -5.37 4.71
N ARG A 69 2.73 -4.96 4.24
CA ARG A 69 1.69 -5.87 3.79
C ARG A 69 1.41 -5.68 2.32
N LYS A 70 0.99 -6.77 1.69
CA LYS A 70 0.57 -6.83 0.30
C LYS A 70 -0.90 -7.19 0.23
N VAL A 71 -1.59 -6.68 -0.79
CA VAL A 71 -2.94 -7.03 -1.18
C VAL A 71 -2.92 -7.43 -2.64
N SER A 72 -3.45 -8.62 -2.92
CA SER A 72 -3.60 -9.09 -4.29
C SER A 72 -4.77 -8.40 -5.02
N ARG A 73 -4.86 -8.56 -6.35
CA ARG A 73 -6.06 -8.16 -7.12
C ARG A 73 -7.35 -8.86 -6.67
N SER A 74 -7.25 -10.03 -6.03
CA SER A 74 -8.40 -10.72 -5.42
C SER A 74 -8.69 -10.25 -3.99
N LEU A 75 -8.05 -9.17 -3.55
CA LEU A 75 -8.17 -8.57 -2.22
C LEU A 75 -7.66 -9.45 -1.08
N GLU A 76 -6.81 -10.42 -1.38
CA GLU A 76 -6.14 -11.21 -0.35
C GLU A 76 -4.99 -10.40 0.25
N VAL A 77 -5.08 -10.15 1.55
CA VAL A 77 -4.08 -9.44 2.33
C VAL A 77 -3.12 -10.47 2.93
N SER A 78 -1.82 -10.30 2.70
CA SER A 78 -0.76 -11.14 3.24
C SER A 78 0.38 -10.31 3.84
N ASN A 79 1.22 -10.95 4.65
CA ASN A 79 2.49 -10.36 5.08
C ASN A 79 3.49 -10.38 3.91
N LEU A 80 4.00 -9.21 3.51
CA LEU A 80 5.07 -9.16 2.50
C LEU A 80 6.44 -9.32 3.17
N ALA A 81 6.71 -8.50 4.19
CA ALA A 81 7.97 -8.55 4.92
C ALA A 81 7.85 -7.94 6.32
N GLY A 82 8.78 -8.31 7.18
CA GLY A 82 8.77 -7.93 8.60
C GLY A 82 7.99 -8.91 9.46
N LEU A 83 8.19 -8.81 10.77
CA LEU A 83 7.55 -9.68 11.76
C LEU A 83 6.72 -8.85 12.72
N ALA A 84 5.43 -9.19 12.83
CA ALA A 84 4.49 -8.51 13.71
C ALA A 84 5.02 -8.43 15.14
N ASP A 85 4.93 -7.23 15.72
CA ASP A 85 5.28 -6.96 17.13
C ASP A 85 6.78 -7.19 17.49
N VAL A 86 7.66 -7.43 16.49
CA VAL A 86 9.10 -7.60 16.67
C VAL A 86 9.87 -6.52 15.90
N PRO A 87 10.27 -5.40 16.55
CA PRO A 87 11.03 -4.35 15.88
C PRO A 87 12.50 -4.76 15.69
N GLY A 88 13.16 -4.10 14.74
CA GLY A 88 14.59 -4.24 14.50
C GLY A 88 14.97 -3.76 13.11
N TYR A 89 16.19 -4.04 12.66
CA TYR A 89 16.68 -3.56 11.36
C TYR A 89 17.33 -4.64 10.49
N HIS A 90 17.19 -5.91 10.89
CA HIS A 90 17.77 -7.06 10.18
C HIS A 90 17.26 -7.12 8.74
N ASP A 91 18.17 -7.21 7.77
CA ASP A 91 17.88 -7.55 6.37
C ASP A 91 17.60 -9.06 6.27
N GLY A 92 16.83 -9.50 5.29
CA GLY A 92 16.50 -10.92 5.15
C GLY A 92 15.22 -11.18 4.38
N GLN A 93 14.84 -12.46 4.29
CA GLN A 93 13.73 -12.91 3.48
C GLN A 93 12.39 -12.73 4.21
N GLY A 94 11.45 -11.97 3.63
CA GLY A 94 10.07 -11.86 4.12
C GLY A 94 9.98 -11.56 5.62
N SER A 95 9.48 -12.51 6.41
CA SER A 95 9.33 -12.39 7.86
C SER A 95 10.63 -12.47 8.66
N ASP A 96 11.76 -12.82 8.06
CA ASP A 96 13.08 -12.79 8.71
C ASP A 96 13.67 -11.38 8.76
N ALA A 97 13.18 -10.50 7.89
CA ALA A 97 13.49 -9.08 7.97
C ALA A 97 12.88 -8.43 9.22
N ARG A 98 13.46 -7.32 9.66
CA ARG A 98 12.93 -6.49 10.75
C ARG A 98 12.90 -5.03 10.31
N PHE A 99 11.81 -4.37 10.69
CA PHE A 99 11.61 -2.93 10.53
C PHE A 99 11.36 -2.26 11.89
N CYS A 100 11.48 -0.94 11.95
CA CYS A 100 11.12 -0.15 13.11
C CYS A 100 10.37 1.11 12.64
N ILE A 101 9.05 1.11 12.86
CA ILE A 101 8.13 2.17 12.42
C ILE A 101 8.32 2.49 10.91
N PRO A 102 8.15 1.49 10.01
CA PRO A 102 8.11 1.77 8.59
C PRO A 102 6.89 2.64 8.26
N ASN A 103 7.09 3.73 7.52
CA ASN A 103 6.00 4.67 7.20
C ASN A 103 5.73 4.80 5.71
N GLY A 104 6.72 5.25 4.93
CA GLY A 104 6.53 5.52 3.50
C GLY A 104 6.77 4.30 2.62
N ILE A 105 6.02 4.19 1.52
CA ILE A 105 6.16 3.13 0.52
C ILE A 105 6.19 3.72 -0.89
N ALA A 106 7.08 3.18 -1.74
CA ALA A 106 7.02 3.36 -3.18
C ALA A 106 7.23 2.01 -3.90
N VAL A 107 6.75 1.88 -5.13
CA VAL A 107 6.92 0.67 -5.95
C VAL A 107 7.51 1.07 -7.29
N ASP A 108 8.51 0.32 -7.77
CA ASP A 108 9.09 0.52 -9.10
C ASP A 108 8.39 -0.34 -10.18
N VAL A 109 8.76 -0.11 -11.44
CA VAL A 109 8.21 -0.84 -12.60
C VAL A 109 8.57 -2.33 -12.62
N PHE A 110 9.53 -2.76 -11.80
CA PHE A 110 9.91 -4.17 -11.65
C PHE A 110 9.19 -4.85 -10.48
N GLY A 111 8.33 -4.12 -9.76
CA GLY A 111 7.59 -4.62 -8.61
C GLY A 111 8.40 -4.63 -7.31
N ASN A 112 9.56 -3.98 -7.24
CA ASN A 112 10.28 -3.82 -5.99
C ASN A 112 9.59 -2.76 -5.12
N VAL A 113 9.52 -3.02 -3.82
CA VAL A 113 8.90 -2.13 -2.83
C VAL A 113 9.99 -1.43 -2.04
N TYR A 114 9.97 -0.10 -2.05
CA TYR A 114 10.88 0.75 -1.29
C TYR A 114 10.18 1.25 -0.04
N VAL A 115 10.85 1.14 1.10
CA VAL A 115 10.27 1.37 2.42
C VAL A 115 11.11 2.39 3.16
N ALA A 116 10.48 3.46 3.64
CA ALA A 116 11.07 4.36 4.62
C ALA A 116 10.95 3.75 6.02
N ASP A 117 12.02 3.09 6.47
CA ASP A 117 12.14 2.46 7.78
C ASP A 117 12.55 3.50 8.83
N THR A 118 11.57 4.33 9.17
CA THR A 118 11.77 5.67 9.74
C THR A 118 12.62 5.67 11.01
N TYR A 119 12.32 4.80 11.98
CA TYR A 119 13.04 4.80 13.26
C TYR A 119 14.38 4.11 13.18
N ASN A 120 14.60 3.30 12.15
CA ASN A 120 15.93 2.77 11.82
C ASN A 120 16.75 3.74 10.95
N GLN A 121 16.18 4.85 10.50
CA GLN A 121 16.84 5.85 9.64
C GLN A 121 17.42 5.22 8.37
N ARG A 122 16.62 4.34 7.74
CA ARG A 122 17.03 3.58 6.55
C ARG A 122 15.98 3.63 5.46
N ILE A 123 16.44 3.54 4.23
CA ILE A 123 15.62 3.15 3.08
C ILE A 123 15.90 1.69 2.80
N ARG A 124 14.85 0.88 2.80
CA ARG A 124 14.91 -0.56 2.59
C ARG A 124 14.25 -0.88 1.25
N LYS A 125 14.78 -1.84 0.52
CA LYS A 125 14.18 -2.40 -0.69
C LYS A 125 13.72 -3.82 -0.39
N ILE A 126 12.47 -4.13 -0.69
CA ILE A 126 11.93 -5.48 -0.77
C ILE A 126 11.89 -5.82 -2.25
N ASP A 127 12.64 -6.82 -2.68
CA ASP A 127 12.61 -7.24 -4.08
C ASP A 127 11.35 -8.05 -4.42
N TYR A 128 11.18 -8.39 -5.70
CA TYR A 128 10.04 -9.17 -6.18
C TYR A 128 9.91 -10.55 -5.48
N PHE A 129 11.01 -11.12 -5.00
CA PHE A 129 11.04 -12.41 -4.32
C PHE A 129 10.80 -12.27 -2.81
N GLY A 130 10.81 -11.05 -2.26
CA GLY A 130 10.61 -10.77 -0.85
C GLY A 130 11.91 -10.61 -0.05
N GLU A 131 13.07 -10.52 -0.69
CA GLU A 131 14.32 -10.23 0.00
C GLU A 131 14.38 -8.75 0.39
N VAL A 132 14.61 -8.48 1.68
CA VAL A 132 14.78 -7.13 2.21
C VAL A 132 16.25 -6.78 2.31
N THR A 133 16.65 -5.68 1.67
CA THR A 133 18.01 -5.12 1.73
C THR A 133 18.00 -3.65 2.13
N THR A 134 19.01 -3.21 2.88
CA THR A 134 19.25 -1.80 3.16
C THR A 134 19.99 -1.16 2.00
N ILE A 135 19.39 -0.15 1.35
CA ILE A 135 19.98 0.53 0.19
C ILE A 135 20.48 1.94 0.52
N ALA A 136 20.01 2.54 1.62
CA ALA A 136 20.50 3.83 2.10
C ALA A 136 20.29 3.97 3.61
N GLY A 137 21.16 4.76 4.26
CA GLY A 137 21.16 4.99 5.70
C GLY A 137 21.92 3.91 6.48
N THR A 138 22.65 4.31 7.52
CA THR A 138 23.43 3.39 8.36
C THR A 138 22.70 3.04 9.67
N GLY A 139 21.68 3.83 10.03
CA GLY A 139 21.00 3.73 11.33
C GLY A 139 21.83 4.24 12.51
N LYS A 140 22.99 4.87 12.26
CA LYS A 140 23.77 5.55 13.30
C LYS A 140 23.31 6.99 13.39
N ILE A 141 23.01 7.43 14.61
CA ILE A 141 22.97 8.85 14.92
C ILE A 141 24.44 9.25 15.06
N ASP A 142 24.97 10.04 14.13
CA ASP A 142 26.30 10.62 14.32
C ASP A 142 26.23 11.49 15.59
N GLY A 143 26.94 11.06 16.63
CA GLY A 143 26.83 11.59 17.99
C GLY A 143 27.36 13.01 18.20
N ASN A 144 27.44 13.82 17.14
CA ASN A 144 27.84 15.22 17.23
C ASN A 144 26.60 16.11 17.10
N ARG A 145 25.97 16.38 18.25
CA ARG A 145 25.15 17.57 18.48
C ARG A 145 25.81 18.42 19.54
#